data_AF-A0A0C9QJF9-F1
#
_entry.id   AF-A0A0C9QJF9-F1
#
_cell.length_a   1.000
_cell.length_b   1.000
_cell.length_c   1.000
_cell.angle_alpha   90.00
_cell.angle_beta   90.00
_cell.angle_gamma   90.00
#
_symmetry.space_group_name_H-M   'P 1'
#
loop_
_entity.id
_entity.type
_entity.pdbx_description
1 polymer ?
#
loop_
_entity_poly.entity_id
_entity_poly.type
_entity_poly.pdbx_seq_one_letter_code
_entity_poly.pdbx_strand_id
1 'polypeptide(L)'
;WLYELLADIWINYGWLPESTRSSILQGGFYTLSPRKGFRIIALNNNVAYTYNWWLIYEPKDLGGQLKWLANTLLEAEKNKEFVHILVHVPSGNHDQQNTWSREYRKIINRFSHIIAGQFNGHTHSDEFNIFYEPRNFSNIINIAWNGGSITTWSYVNPNYRTYTVNGKTY
;
A
#
# COMPACT_ATOMS: atom_id res chain seq x y z
N TRP A 1 -20.89 -6.76 -0.25
CA TRP A 1 -20.75 -7.86 0.72
C TRP A 1 -19.39 -7.88 1.41
N LEU A 2 -18.26 -8.18 0.74
CA LEU A 2 -16.97 -8.35 1.45
C LEU A 2 -16.49 -7.05 2.10
N TYR A 3 -16.48 -5.94 1.38
CA TYR A 3 -16.04 -4.65 1.94
C TYR A 3 -16.95 -4.14 3.06
N GLU A 4 -18.26 -4.41 2.99
CA GLU A 4 -19.20 -4.09 4.07
C GLU A 4 -18.87 -4.89 5.32
N LEU A 5 -18.69 -6.21 5.18
CA LEU A 5 -18.28 -7.09 6.28
C LEU A 5 -16.95 -6.65 6.91
N LEU A 6 -15.96 -6.32 6.08
CA LEU A 6 -14.64 -5.86 6.57
C LEU A 6 -14.76 -4.51 7.29
N ALA A 7 -15.52 -3.56 6.75
CA ALA A 7 -15.77 -2.28 7.40
C ALA A 7 -16.43 -2.49 8.77
N ASP A 8 -17.48 -3.32 8.83
CA ASP A 8 -18.18 -3.62 10.08
C ASP A 8 -17.25 -4.27 11.11
N ILE A 9 -16.46 -5.26 10.73
CA ILE A 9 -15.52 -5.91 11.66
C ILE A 9 -14.46 -4.90 12.13
N TRP A 10 -13.76 -4.23 11.21
CA TRP A 10 -12.61 -3.39 11.58
C TRP A 10 -13.03 -2.15 12.38
N ILE A 11 -14.22 -1.60 12.13
CA ILE A 11 -14.73 -0.44 12.87
C ILE A 11 -15.34 -0.86 14.20
N ASN A 12 -16.17 -1.92 14.25
CA ASN A 12 -16.83 -2.33 15.50
C ASN A 12 -15.84 -2.82 16.55
N TYR A 13 -14.72 -3.41 16.13
CA TYR A 13 -13.62 -3.80 17.04
C TYR A 13 -12.67 -2.63 17.39
N GLY A 14 -12.91 -1.42 16.86
CA GLY A 14 -12.16 -0.21 17.19
C GLY A 14 -10.77 -0.12 16.55
N TRP A 15 -10.47 -0.92 15.52
CA TRP A 15 -9.20 -0.85 14.81
C TRP A 15 -9.14 0.34 13.85
N LEU A 16 -10.28 0.70 13.25
CA LEU A 16 -10.42 1.82 12.33
C LEU A 16 -11.54 2.76 12.78
N PRO A 17 -11.40 4.09 12.56
CA PRO A 17 -12.47 5.04 12.83
C PRO A 17 -13.57 4.92 11.75
N GLU A 18 -14.81 5.29 12.11
CA GLU A 18 -15.96 5.27 11.18
C GLU A 18 -15.72 6.09 9.89
N SER A 19 -14.85 7.10 9.94
CA SER A 19 -14.45 7.89 8.77
C SER A 19 -13.80 7.08 7.64
N THR A 20 -13.24 5.88 7.92
CA THR A 20 -12.70 5.00 6.87
C THR A 20 -13.75 4.22 6.12
N ARG A 21 -15.00 4.14 6.60
CA ARG A 21 -16.05 3.30 6.01
C ARG A 21 -16.24 3.59 4.53
N SER A 22 -16.36 4.86 4.15
CA SER A 22 -16.66 5.27 2.78
C SER A 22 -15.62 4.74 1.77
N SER A 23 -14.33 4.88 2.08
CA SER A 23 -13.24 4.39 1.21
C SER A 23 -13.14 2.86 1.20
N ILE A 24 -13.39 2.21 2.34
CA ILE A 24 -13.45 0.74 2.42
C ILE A 24 -14.57 0.22 1.51
N LEU A 25 -15.77 0.80 1.59
CA LEU A 25 -16.89 0.42 0.74
C LEU A 25 -16.63 0.72 -0.73
N GLN A 26 -15.94 1.82 -1.04
CA GLN A 26 -15.60 2.18 -2.42
C GLN A 26 -14.65 1.18 -3.08
N GLY A 27 -13.62 0.70 -2.37
CA GLY A 27 -12.60 -0.12 -3.01
C GLY A 27 -11.70 -0.93 -2.09
N GLY A 28 -12.03 -1.06 -0.80
CA GLY A 28 -11.26 -1.83 0.17
C GLY A 28 -9.95 -1.16 0.61
N PHE A 29 -9.76 0.12 0.32
CA PHE A 29 -8.61 0.92 0.75
C PHE A 29 -9.03 1.96 1.78
N TYR A 30 -8.07 2.43 2.58
CA TYR A 30 -8.33 3.42 3.62
C TYR A 30 -7.07 4.15 4.06
N THR A 31 -7.26 5.24 4.78
CA THR A 31 -6.18 5.94 5.46
C THR A 31 -6.62 6.36 6.86
N LEU A 32 -5.67 6.40 7.78
CA LEU A 32 -5.86 6.92 9.13
C LEU A 32 -4.57 7.57 9.64
N SER A 33 -4.69 8.43 10.64
CA SER A 33 -3.55 9.06 11.30
C SER A 33 -3.48 8.60 12.76
N PRO A 34 -2.69 7.57 13.09
CA PRO A 34 -2.60 7.05 14.46
C PRO A 34 -2.07 8.06 15.48
N ARG A 35 -1.31 9.06 15.00
CA ARG A 35 -0.73 10.15 15.79
C ARG A 35 -0.51 11.37 14.88
N LYS A 36 -0.39 12.55 15.50
CA LYS A 36 -0.13 13.80 14.76
C LYS A 36 1.16 13.68 13.94
N GLY A 37 1.09 14.11 12.67
CA GLY A 37 2.23 14.06 11.75
C GLY A 37 2.51 12.68 11.16
N PHE A 38 1.69 11.66 11.44
CA PHE A 38 1.84 10.32 10.87
C PHE A 38 0.56 9.87 10.19
N ARG A 39 0.69 9.32 8.99
CA ARG A 39 -0.43 8.73 8.25
C ARG A 39 -0.09 7.32 7.81
N ILE A 40 -1.05 6.42 7.96
CA ILE A 40 -1.04 5.10 7.34
C ILE A 40 -2.00 5.13 6.15
N ILE A 41 -1.56 4.63 5.01
CA ILE A 41 -2.37 4.42 3.81
C ILE A 41 -2.35 2.93 3.51
N ALA A 42 -3.50 2.28 3.60
CA ALA A 42 -3.66 0.87 3.23
C ALA A 42 -4.34 0.77 1.86
N LEU A 43 -3.67 0.13 0.91
CA LEU A 43 -4.16 -0.05 -0.46
C LEU A 43 -4.72 -1.45 -0.66
N ASN A 44 -5.79 -1.54 -1.45
CA ASN A 44 -6.24 -2.78 -2.04
C ASN A 44 -5.65 -2.89 -3.45
N ASN A 45 -4.48 -3.51 -3.59
CA ASN A 45 -3.89 -3.66 -4.91
C ASN A 45 -4.29 -4.95 -5.64
N ASN A 46 -5.32 -5.66 -5.16
CA ASN A 46 -6.00 -6.69 -5.96
C ASN A 46 -6.65 -6.08 -7.21
N VAL A 47 -6.98 -4.79 -7.18
CA VAL A 47 -7.41 -4.00 -8.35
C VAL A 47 -6.33 -3.88 -9.44
N ALA A 48 -5.14 -4.44 -9.21
CA ALA A 48 -4.05 -4.50 -10.17
C ALA A 48 -3.49 -5.91 -10.35
N TYR A 49 -4.10 -6.93 -9.71
CA TYR A 49 -3.61 -8.30 -9.76
C TYR A 49 -3.85 -8.91 -11.14
N THR A 50 -2.89 -9.67 -11.66
CA THR A 50 -2.97 -10.23 -13.02
C THR A 50 -4.12 -11.23 -13.20
N TYR A 51 -4.53 -11.93 -12.13
CA TYR A 51 -5.73 -12.79 -12.15
C TYR A 51 -7.02 -12.09 -11.76
N ASN A 52 -7.03 -10.76 -11.60
CA ASN A 52 -8.27 -10.03 -11.46
C ASN A 52 -8.92 -9.76 -12.84
N TRP A 53 -9.80 -10.65 -13.27
CA TRP A 53 -10.43 -10.57 -14.59
C TRP A 53 -11.38 -9.38 -14.76
N TRP A 54 -11.81 -8.71 -13.69
CA TRP A 54 -12.58 -7.47 -13.77
C TRP A 54 -11.82 -6.35 -14.50
N LEU A 55 -10.50 -6.43 -14.56
CA LEU A 55 -9.66 -5.50 -15.30
C LEU A 55 -9.83 -5.61 -16.82
N ILE A 56 -10.42 -6.69 -17.33
CA ILE A 56 -10.81 -6.79 -18.76
C ILE A 56 -11.97 -5.82 -19.04
N TYR A 57 -12.88 -5.66 -18.08
CA TYR A 57 -14.03 -4.76 -18.21
C TYR A 57 -13.66 -3.30 -17.93
N GLU A 58 -12.92 -3.05 -16.84
CA GLU A 58 -12.52 -1.71 -16.42
C GLU A 58 -11.01 -1.66 -16.17
N PRO A 59 -10.19 -1.46 -17.22
CA PRO A 59 -8.73 -1.51 -17.11
C PRO A 59 -8.10 -0.23 -16.54
N LYS A 60 -8.88 0.86 -16.43
CA LYS A 60 -8.36 2.20 -16.09
C LYS A 60 -8.60 2.52 -14.62
N ASP A 61 -7.56 2.38 -13.81
CA ASP A 61 -7.55 2.74 -12.37
C ASP A 61 -8.83 2.28 -11.65
N LEU A 62 -9.08 0.98 -11.66
CA LEU A 62 -10.28 0.37 -11.09
C LEU A 62 -10.52 0.87 -9.65
N GLY A 63 -11.71 1.44 -9.41
CA GLY A 63 -12.09 2.05 -8.11
C GLY A 63 -11.48 3.43 -7.84
N GLY A 64 -10.73 4.01 -8.79
CA GLY A 64 -10.06 5.31 -8.67
C GLY A 64 -8.94 5.34 -7.63
N GLN A 65 -8.36 4.19 -7.29
CA GLN A 65 -7.46 4.05 -6.14
C GLN A 65 -6.15 4.83 -6.31
N LEU A 66 -5.54 4.84 -7.51
CA LEU A 66 -4.30 5.60 -7.72
C LEU A 66 -4.55 7.11 -7.67
N LYS A 67 -5.68 7.58 -8.21
CA LYS A 67 -6.10 8.97 -8.04
C LYS A 67 -6.31 9.31 -6.57
N TRP A 68 -7.01 8.44 -5.83
CA TRP A 68 -7.22 8.61 -4.40
C TRP A 68 -5.91 8.63 -3.60
N LEU A 69 -4.96 7.74 -3.92
CA LEU A 69 -3.64 7.70 -3.30
C LEU A 69 -2.87 9.00 -3.53
N ALA A 70 -2.83 9.50 -4.77
CA ALA A 70 -2.14 10.74 -5.09
C ALA A 70 -2.74 11.95 -4.34
N ASN A 71 -4.08 12.01 -4.23
CA ASN A 71 -4.75 13.04 -3.45
C ASN A 71 -4.45 12.93 -1.95
N THR A 72 -4.47 11.72 -1.40
CA THR A 72 -4.20 11.45 0.02
C THR A 72 -2.75 11.82 0.38
N LEU A 73 -1.78 11.50 -0.49
CA LEU A 73 -0.39 11.89 -0.31
C LEU A 73 -0.19 13.40 -0.43
N LEU A 74 -0.91 14.07 -1.33
CA LEU A 74 -0.89 15.53 -1.43
C LEU A 74 -1.44 16.20 -0.16
N GLU A 75 -2.48 15.64 0.44
CA GLU A 75 -3.00 16.11 1.73
C GLU A 75 -1.98 15.89 2.86
N ALA A 76 -1.35 14.72 2.91
CA ALA A 76 -0.29 14.42 3.87
C ALA A 76 0.90 15.40 3.74
N GLU A 77 1.33 15.70 2.50
CA GLU A 77 2.37 16.69 2.20
C GLU A 77 2.00 18.08 2.76
N LYS A 78 0.78 18.56 2.49
CA LYS A 78 0.28 19.85 3.01
C LYS A 78 0.23 19.88 4.54
N ASN A 79 -0.11 18.76 5.15
CA ASN A 79 -0.22 18.60 6.60
C ASN A 79 1.11 18.29 7.27
N LYS A 80 2.22 18.20 6.52
CA LYS A 80 3.55 17.86 7.01
C LYS A 80 3.58 16.51 7.73
N GLU A 81 2.87 15.53 7.18
CA GLU A 81 2.81 14.16 7.69
C GLU A 81 3.85 13.28 6.97
N PHE A 82 4.50 12.39 7.73
CA PHE A 82 5.17 11.24 7.13
C PHE A 82 4.18 10.08 6.96
N VAL A 83 4.43 9.26 5.95
CA VAL A 83 3.48 8.26 5.47
C VAL A 83 4.08 6.87 5.47
N HIS A 84 3.35 5.91 6.05
CA HIS A 84 3.53 4.49 5.76
C HIS A 84 2.48 4.02 4.76
N ILE A 85 2.92 3.25 3.75
CA ILE A 85 2.00 2.60 2.81
C ILE A 85 2.00 1.10 3.06
N LEU A 86 0.81 0.53 3.22
CA LEU A 86 0.58 -0.90 3.35
C LEU A 86 -0.06 -1.40 2.06
N VAL A 87 0.53 -2.44 1.46
CA VAL A 87 0.10 -3.03 0.20
C VAL A 87 0.20 -4.56 0.34
N HIS A 88 -0.58 -5.32 -0.43
CA HIS A 88 -0.47 -6.79 -0.38
C HIS A 88 0.60 -7.29 -1.37
N VAL A 89 0.37 -7.13 -2.68
CA VAL A 89 1.31 -7.57 -3.73
C VAL A 89 2.43 -6.54 -3.92
N PRO A 90 3.72 -6.91 -3.93
CA PRO A 90 4.80 -5.97 -4.21
C PRO A 90 4.70 -5.36 -5.61
N SER A 91 4.82 -4.04 -5.72
CA SER A 91 4.82 -3.37 -7.02
C SER A 91 6.04 -3.76 -7.85
N GLY A 92 5.83 -4.00 -9.14
CA GLY A 92 6.87 -4.51 -10.05
C GLY A 92 7.03 -6.04 -10.04
N ASN A 93 6.26 -6.75 -9.21
CA ASN A 93 6.12 -8.20 -9.29
C ASN A 93 5.33 -8.61 -10.55
N HIS A 94 5.61 -9.80 -11.09
CA HIS A 94 4.91 -10.40 -12.24
C HIS A 94 3.39 -10.58 -12.01
N ASP A 95 2.97 -10.64 -10.75
CA ASP A 95 1.58 -10.72 -10.32
C ASP A 95 0.81 -9.41 -10.43
N GLN A 96 1.47 -8.30 -10.76
CA GLN A 96 0.83 -6.99 -10.82
C GLN A 96 0.90 -6.38 -12.22
N GLN A 97 -0.20 -5.80 -12.68
CA GLN A 97 -0.30 -5.16 -13.99
C GLN A 97 0.79 -4.11 -14.18
N ASN A 98 1.56 -4.22 -15.27
CA ASN A 98 2.70 -3.34 -15.57
C ASN A 98 2.30 -1.86 -15.62
N THR A 99 1.13 -1.56 -16.20
CA THR A 99 0.60 -0.19 -16.27
C THR A 99 0.32 0.37 -14.89
N TRP A 100 -0.30 -0.40 -14.00
CA TRP A 100 -0.56 0.03 -12.63
C TRP A 100 0.74 0.24 -11.87
N SER A 101 1.67 -0.71 -11.92
CA SER A 101 2.98 -0.61 -11.27
C SER A 101 3.77 0.61 -11.75
N ARG A 102 3.69 0.94 -13.04
CA ARG A 102 4.31 2.14 -13.61
C ARG A 102 3.71 3.43 -13.05
N GLU A 103 2.38 3.53 -12.98
CA GLU A 103 1.72 4.73 -12.45
C GLU A 103 1.91 4.87 -10.93
N TYR A 104 1.83 3.76 -10.19
CA TYR A 104 2.17 3.72 -8.77
C TYR A 104 3.60 4.24 -8.53
N ARG A 105 4.58 3.76 -9.29
CA ARG A 105 5.97 4.23 -9.20
C ARG A 105 6.11 5.73 -9.42
N LYS A 106 5.35 6.33 -10.33
CA LYS A 106 5.37 7.80 -10.53
C LYS A 106 4.86 8.55 -9.31
N ILE A 107 3.81 8.05 -8.67
CA ILE A 107 3.25 8.60 -7.44
C ILE A 107 4.28 8.50 -6.31
N ILE A 108 4.86 7.31 -6.10
CA ILE A 108 5.92 7.10 -5.10
C ILE A 108 7.10 8.05 -5.36
N ASN A 109 7.50 8.23 -6.61
CA ASN A 109 8.58 9.16 -6.95
C ASN A 109 8.25 10.61 -6.57
N ARG A 110 7.03 11.08 -6.88
CA ARG A 110 6.59 12.44 -6.56
C ARG A 110 6.56 12.70 -5.05
N PHE A 111 6.18 11.71 -4.25
CA PHE A 111 5.99 11.87 -2.80
C PHE A 111 7.06 11.16 -1.96
N SER A 112 8.18 10.77 -2.57
CA SER A 112 9.26 10.01 -1.92
C SER A 112 9.78 10.66 -0.63
N HIS A 113 9.80 11.99 -0.57
CA HIS A 113 10.27 12.76 0.58
C HIS A 113 9.35 12.72 1.82
N ILE A 114 8.08 12.28 1.69
CA ILE A 114 7.18 12.06 2.84
C ILE A 114 6.88 10.58 3.10
N ILE A 115 7.17 9.68 2.16
CA ILE A 115 6.93 8.25 2.33
C ILE A 115 8.11 7.66 3.10
N ALA A 116 7.89 7.39 4.38
CA ALA A 116 8.93 6.92 5.29
C ALA A 116 9.05 5.38 5.32
N GLY A 117 8.00 4.66 4.89
CA GLY A 117 8.06 3.21 4.72
C GLY A 117 6.95 2.65 3.83
N GLN A 118 7.28 1.58 3.12
CA GLN A 118 6.32 0.75 2.40
C GLN A 118 6.44 -0.70 2.88
N PHE A 119 5.29 -1.38 3.04
CA PHE A 119 5.24 -2.73 3.60
C PHE A 119 4.29 -3.61 2.77
N ASN A 120 4.80 -4.76 2.35
CA ASN A 120 4.17 -5.72 1.44
C ASN A 120 4.13 -7.15 2.03
N GLY A 121 3.46 -8.05 1.32
CA GLY A 121 3.48 -9.49 1.55
C GLY A 121 3.32 -10.28 0.25
N HIS A 122 2.37 -11.21 0.19
CA HIS A 122 2.01 -11.98 -1.03
C HIS A 122 3.06 -13.00 -1.51
N THR A 123 4.35 -12.65 -1.58
CA THR A 123 5.38 -13.56 -2.13
C THR A 123 5.84 -14.64 -1.15
N HIS A 124 5.42 -14.54 0.12
CA HIS A 124 5.75 -15.46 1.22
C HIS A 124 7.25 -15.53 1.54
N SER A 125 8.05 -14.68 0.92
CA SER A 125 9.50 -14.65 1.04
C SER A 125 9.97 -13.38 1.73
N ASP A 126 11.05 -13.49 2.50
CA ASP A 126 11.67 -12.32 3.12
C ASP A 126 12.54 -11.60 2.08
N GLU A 127 12.05 -10.46 1.60
CA GLU A 127 12.68 -9.69 0.53
C GLU A 127 12.33 -8.20 0.60
N PHE A 128 12.82 -7.41 -0.35
CA PHE A 128 12.48 -6.00 -0.47
C PHE A 128 12.61 -5.51 -1.92
N ASN A 129 11.86 -4.47 -2.25
CA ASN A 129 11.92 -3.79 -3.54
C ASN A 129 12.53 -2.39 -3.37
N ILE A 130 13.55 -2.09 -4.16
CA ILE A 130 14.14 -0.76 -4.23
C ILE A 130 13.44 0.04 -5.34
N PHE A 131 12.99 1.24 -5.00
CA PHE A 131 12.45 2.19 -5.96
C PHE A 131 13.54 3.19 -6.35
N TYR A 132 13.75 3.33 -7.66
CA TYR A 132 14.68 4.28 -8.23
C TYR A 132 13.95 5.43 -8.91
N GLU A 133 14.60 6.60 -8.92
CA GLU A 133 14.13 7.75 -9.68
C GLU A 133 14.00 7.39 -11.19
N PRO A 134 12.88 7.71 -11.87
CA PRO A 134 12.63 7.27 -13.24
C PRO A 134 13.66 7.71 -14.30
N ARG A 135 14.40 8.79 -14.05
CA ARG A 135 15.39 9.37 -14.97
C ARG A 135 16.83 9.18 -14.51
N ASN A 136 17.04 8.71 -13.28
CA ASN A 136 18.36 8.48 -12.71
C ASN A 136 18.34 7.21 -11.85
N PHE A 137 18.66 6.08 -12.46
CA PHE A 137 18.65 4.77 -11.79
C PHE A 137 19.77 4.57 -10.77
N SER A 138 20.65 5.57 -10.58
CA SER A 138 21.62 5.57 -9.48
C SER A 138 21.03 6.16 -8.19
N ASN A 139 19.87 6.83 -8.27
CA ASN A 139 19.23 7.48 -7.14
C ASN A 139 18.08 6.62 -6.58
N ILE A 140 18.25 6.15 -5.35
CA ILE A 140 17.25 5.38 -4.61
C ILE A 140 16.31 6.36 -3.91
N ILE A 141 15.01 6.22 -4.13
CA ILE A 141 13.98 7.14 -3.61
C ILE A 141 13.08 6.50 -2.55
N ASN A 142 12.99 5.17 -2.52
CA ASN A 142 12.19 4.46 -1.53
C ASN A 142 12.53 2.96 -1.47
N ILE A 143 12.12 2.29 -0.39
CA ILE A 143 12.24 0.84 -0.22
C ILE A 143 10.89 0.31 0.27
N ALA A 144 10.42 -0.78 -0.32
CA ALA A 144 9.28 -1.53 0.18
C ALA A 144 9.69 -2.89 0.72
N TRP A 145 9.37 -3.14 1.98
CA TRP A 145 9.74 -4.35 2.69
C TRP A 145 8.69 -5.43 2.51
N ASN A 146 9.10 -6.63 2.14
CA ASN A 146 8.23 -7.77 2.01
C ASN A 146 8.46 -8.76 3.16
N GLY A 147 7.43 -9.01 3.96
CA GLY A 147 7.51 -10.00 5.03
C GLY A 147 7.31 -11.42 4.51
N GLY A 148 8.03 -12.38 5.12
CA GLY A 148 7.71 -13.79 4.96
C GLY A 148 6.30 -14.11 5.50
N SER A 149 5.77 -15.27 5.13
CA SER A 149 4.41 -15.66 5.53
C SER A 149 4.37 -16.48 6.81
N ILE A 150 3.26 -16.37 7.55
CA ILE A 150 2.96 -17.28 8.66
C ILE A 150 2.68 -18.69 8.12
N THR A 151 2.02 -18.80 6.96
CA THR A 151 1.79 -20.10 6.31
C THR A 151 3.10 -20.70 5.81
N THR A 152 3.17 -22.03 5.81
CA THR A 152 4.29 -22.80 5.25
C THR A 152 4.16 -23.05 3.75
N TRP A 153 3.13 -22.48 3.10
CA TRP A 153 2.87 -22.67 1.68
C TRP A 153 3.83 -21.82 0.82
N SER A 154 4.68 -22.38 -0.04
CA SER A 154 5.16 -23.76 0.02
C SER A 154 6.65 -23.74 0.34
N TYR A 155 7.09 -24.70 1.15
CA TYR A 155 8.51 -24.93 1.47
C TYR A 155 9.21 -23.77 2.20
N VAL A 156 8.48 -23.02 3.04
CA VAL A 156 9.05 -21.98 3.91
C VAL A 156 8.70 -22.24 5.38
N ASN A 157 9.54 -21.77 6.30
CA ASN A 157 9.22 -21.75 7.72
C ASN A 157 8.19 -20.65 8.01
N PRO A 158 7.28 -20.84 9.00
CA PRO A 158 6.42 -19.78 9.48
C PRO A 158 7.25 -18.56 9.91
N ASN A 159 6.83 -17.38 9.45
CA ASN A 159 7.53 -16.12 9.67
C ASN A 159 6.57 -15.01 10.10
N TYR A 160 7.07 -14.12 10.97
CA TYR A 160 6.51 -12.81 11.24
C TYR A 160 7.66 -11.82 11.39
N ARG A 161 7.37 -10.52 11.24
CA ARG A 161 8.40 -9.47 11.29
C ARG A 161 7.98 -8.32 12.19
N THR A 162 8.96 -7.78 12.91
CA THR A 162 8.86 -6.55 13.69
C THR A 162 9.73 -5.48 13.06
N TYR A 163 9.23 -4.25 12.97
CA TYR A 163 9.98 -3.10 12.47
C TYR A 163 10.25 -2.10 13.58
N THR A 164 11.49 -1.64 13.68
CA THR A 164 11.85 -0.49 14.51
C THR A 164 11.91 0.75 13.64
N VAL A 165 11.13 1.77 14.01
CA VAL A 165 10.92 2.99 13.22
C VAL A 165 11.31 4.21 14.03
N ASN A 166 11.65 5.31 13.37
CA ASN A 166 12.08 6.52 14.06
C ASN A 166 10.88 7.19 14.74
N GLY A 167 10.96 7.52 16.02
CA GLY A 167 9.83 8.12 16.75
C GLY A 167 9.40 9.51 16.25
N LYS A 168 10.24 10.21 15.46
CA LYS A 168 9.99 11.57 14.95
C LYS A 168 9.65 11.61 13.47
N THR A 169 10.30 10.77 12.66
CA THR A 169 10.13 10.73 11.20
C THR A 169 9.40 9.50 10.70
N TYR A 170 9.09 8.57 11.62
CA TYR A 170 8.43 7.29 11.41
C TYR A 170 9.23 6.40 10.47
#